data_AF-X1IDW5-F1
#
_entry.id   AF-X1IDW5-F1
#
_cell.length_a   1.000
_cell.length_b   1.000
_cell.length_c   1.000
_cell.angle_alpha   90.00
_cell.angle_beta   90.00
_cell.angle_gamma   90.00
#
_symmetry.space_group_name_H-M   'P 1'
#
loop_
_entity.id
_entity.type
_entity.pdbx_description
1 polymer ?
#
loop_
_entity_poly.entity_id
_entity_poly.type
_entity_poly.pdbx_seq_one_letter_code
_entity_poly.pdbx_strand_id
1 'polypeptide(L)'
;HLIDGHARKGIVEPDEFVPVLIGSWTPEAEKKILATLDPSSRMAEADADALRALLKDVSLDGEDFADLAGTLDELLESAGGSEAKEGKTDPDAVPEAPKKAVSKMGDLWILGDHRLLCGDSTKKKDVVRLMAGEKATMLFTDPPWNVAIGSDANPRHRQRPGLQNDDLSSADYQTFLESWIMLVSAFVGGDVYCVLGASEWPRLDAVFSRFWVSLVGYGDLGQGHLRPGPG
;
A
#
# COMPACT_ATOMS: atom_id res chain seq x y z
N HIS A 1 -22.96 12.50 17.43
CA HIS A 1 -21.67 11.89 17.08
C HIS A 1 -21.16 12.49 15.78
N LEU A 2 -19.92 13.00 15.74
CA LEU A 2 -19.28 13.45 14.51
C LEU A 2 -18.79 12.19 13.76
N ILE A 3 -19.36 11.90 12.59
CA ILE A 3 -19.06 10.69 11.81
C ILE A 3 -18.35 11.12 10.54
N ASP A 4 -17.04 10.86 10.48
CA ASP A 4 -16.21 11.15 9.32
C ASP A 4 -16.41 10.13 8.20
N GLY A 5 -16.30 10.61 6.97
CA GLY A 5 -16.20 9.89 5.71
C GLY A 5 -16.65 8.43 5.72
N HIS A 6 -15.69 7.51 5.56
CA HIS A 6 -15.93 6.07 5.32
C HIS A 6 -16.86 5.40 6.33
N ALA A 7 -16.95 5.90 7.56
CA ALA A 7 -17.81 5.36 8.61
C ALA A 7 -19.32 5.61 8.36
N ARG A 8 -19.67 6.57 7.50
CA ARG A 8 -21.08 6.85 7.12
C ARG A 8 -21.73 5.65 6.43
N LYS A 9 -20.97 4.88 5.66
CA LYS A 9 -21.46 3.71 4.92
C LYS A 9 -21.96 2.58 5.83
N GLY A 10 -21.53 2.54 7.10
CA GLY A 10 -21.94 1.51 8.05
C GLY A 10 -23.18 1.86 8.88
N ILE A 11 -23.68 3.09 8.79
CA ILE A 11 -24.75 3.60 9.68
C ILE A 11 -25.97 4.07 8.88
N VAL A 12 -25.79 4.36 7.60
CA VAL A 12 -26.80 5.00 6.75
C VAL A 12 -27.24 4.02 5.67
N GLU A 13 -28.55 3.79 5.57
CA GLU A 13 -29.14 3.01 4.47
C GLU A 13 -28.92 3.72 3.12
N PRO A 14 -28.74 2.99 2.01
CA PRO A 14 -28.31 3.55 0.72
C PRO A 14 -29.16 4.73 0.19
N ASP A 15 -30.43 4.82 0.61
CA ASP A 15 -31.42 5.74 0.07
C ASP A 15 -31.81 6.88 1.04
N GLU A 16 -31.08 7.03 2.16
CA GLU A 16 -31.37 8.04 3.18
C GLU A 16 -30.52 9.32 3.02
N PHE A 17 -31.17 10.49 2.92
CA PHE A 17 -30.49 11.77 2.85
C PHE A 17 -30.00 12.21 4.23
N VAL A 18 -28.68 12.13 4.45
CA VAL A 18 -28.06 12.58 5.71
C VAL A 18 -27.53 14.01 5.56
N PRO A 19 -27.93 14.94 6.44
CA PRO A 19 -27.43 16.32 6.39
C PRO A 19 -25.92 16.34 6.66
N VAL A 20 -25.16 16.92 5.73
CA VAL A 20 -23.71 17.09 5.86
C VAL A 20 -23.40 18.52 6.26
N LEU A 21 -22.68 18.68 7.37
CA LEU A 21 -22.09 19.96 7.74
C LEU A 21 -20.77 20.12 6.97
N ILE A 22 -20.72 21.11 6.07
CA ILE A 22 -19.48 21.53 5.41
C ILE A 22 -18.93 22.70 6.22
N GLY A 23 -17.88 22.45 6.98
CA GLY A 23 -17.13 23.50 7.68
C GLY A 23 -15.95 23.97 6.85
N SER A 24 -15.60 25.25 6.97
CA SER A 24 -14.31 25.77 6.53
C SER A 24 -13.47 26.07 7.76
N TRP A 25 -12.30 25.45 7.85
CA TRP A 25 -11.36 25.62 8.95
C TRP A 25 -10.04 26.19 8.43
N THR A 26 -9.25 26.79 9.33
CA THR A 26 -7.87 27.14 8.98
C THR A 26 -7.03 25.86 8.87
N PRO A 27 -5.89 25.88 8.14
CA PRO A 27 -5.02 24.71 8.01
C PRO A 27 -4.58 24.12 9.36
N GLU A 28 -4.42 24.97 10.39
CA GLU A 28 -4.04 24.55 11.73
C GLU A 28 -5.18 23.81 12.45
N ALA A 29 -6.42 24.25 12.27
CA ALA A 29 -7.60 23.61 12.85
C ALA A 29 -7.94 22.29 12.14
N GLU A 30 -7.82 22.26 10.80
CA GLU A 30 -8.02 21.04 10.01
C GLU A 30 -7.03 19.94 10.40
N LYS A 31 -5.75 20.29 10.58
CA LYS A 31 -4.71 19.35 11.03
C LYS A 31 -5.02 18.73 12.40
N LYS A 32 -5.56 19.52 13.33
CA LYS A 32 -5.96 19.05 14.67
C LYS A 32 -7.17 18.11 14.62
N ILE A 33 -8.16 18.43 13.78
CA ILE A 33 -9.36 17.61 13.58
C ILE A 33 -8.99 16.25 12.99
N LEU A 34 -8.17 16.22 11.93
CA LEU A 34 -7.73 14.98 11.28
C LEU A 34 -6.92 14.08 12.22
N ALA A 35 -6.01 14.65 13.02
CA ALA A 35 -5.24 13.90 14.00
C ALA A 35 -6.10 13.22 15.08
N THR A 36 -7.28 13.78 15.38
CA THR A 36 -8.20 13.25 16.39
C THR A 36 -9.15 12.18 15.82
N LEU A 37 -9.52 12.30 14.54
CA LEU A 37 -10.56 11.48 13.92
C LEU A 37 -10.04 10.23 13.19
N ASP A 38 -8.74 10.12 12.94
CA ASP A 38 -8.16 9.00 12.22
C ASP A 38 -7.93 7.78 13.15
N PRO A 39 -8.75 6.71 13.10
CA PRO A 39 -8.60 5.55 13.96
C PRO A 39 -7.44 4.64 13.52
N SER A 40 -6.86 4.87 12.33
CA SER A 40 -5.71 4.09 11.84
C SER A 40 -4.47 4.28 12.72
N SER A 41 -4.40 5.41 13.42
CA SER A 41 -3.39 5.71 14.45
C SER A 41 -3.38 4.72 15.62
N ARG A 42 -4.47 3.97 15.87
CA ARG A 42 -4.53 2.96 16.95
C ARG A 42 -3.70 1.69 16.69
N MET A 43 -3.27 1.46 15.45
CA MET A 43 -2.38 0.33 15.11
C MET A 43 -0.90 0.71 15.17
N ALA A 44 -0.58 2.00 15.39
CA ALA A 44 0.76 2.49 15.62
C ALA A 44 0.99 2.72 17.12
N GLU A 45 2.21 2.46 17.61
CA GLU A 45 2.58 2.90 18.95
C GLU A 45 2.55 4.43 19.01
N ALA A 46 1.83 4.98 19.99
CA ALA A 46 1.76 6.41 20.20
C ALA A 46 3.08 6.91 20.83
N ASP A 47 3.71 7.90 20.21
CA ASP A 47 4.83 8.63 20.82
C ASP A 47 4.27 9.54 21.93
N ALA A 48 4.37 9.07 23.17
CA ALA A 48 3.85 9.75 24.35
C ALA A 48 4.48 11.14 24.57
N ASP A 49 5.71 11.36 24.14
CA ASP A 49 6.40 12.65 24.31
C ASP A 49 5.97 13.65 23.23
N ALA A 50 5.79 13.19 21.99
CA ALA A 50 5.19 14.00 20.93
C ALA A 50 3.74 14.40 21.27
N LEU A 51 2.95 13.47 21.83
CA LEU A 51 1.59 13.74 22.28
C LEU A 51 1.57 14.78 23.42
N ARG A 52 2.43 14.63 24.43
CA ARG A 52 2.56 15.62 25.52
C ARG A 52 2.98 17.01 25.02
N ALA A 53 3.86 17.08 24.03
CA ALA A 53 4.28 18.34 23.44
C ALA A 53 3.12 19.05 22.72
N LEU A 54 2.33 18.32 21.94
CA LEU A 54 1.16 18.86 21.25
C LEU A 54 0.06 19.33 22.21
N LEU A 55 -0.14 18.60 23.32
CA LEU A 55 -1.14 18.96 24.33
C LEU A 55 -0.81 20.22 25.13
N LYS A 56 0.47 20.57 25.27
CA LYS A 56 0.89 21.83 25.93
C LYS A 56 0.43 23.09 25.20
N ASP A 57 0.22 23.01 23.88
CA ASP A 57 -0.18 24.13 23.04
C ASP A 57 -1.70 24.26 22.86
N VAL A 58 -2.48 23.41 23.53
CA VAL A 58 -3.95 23.44 23.49
C VAL A 58 -4.47 24.15 24.74
N SER A 59 -4.81 25.43 24.62
CA SER A 59 -5.58 26.16 25.64
C SER A 59 -7.07 25.92 25.37
N LEU A 60 -7.77 25.31 26.33
CA LEU A 60 -9.20 25.02 26.24
C LEU A 60 -9.96 25.95 27.19
N ASP A 61 -10.63 26.96 26.63
CA ASP A 61 -11.49 27.86 27.39
C ASP A 61 -12.96 27.54 27.07
N GLY A 62 -13.69 26.96 28.03
CA GLY A 62 -15.13 26.69 27.92
C GLY A 62 -15.64 25.61 28.88
N GLU A 63 -16.84 25.81 29.43
CA GLU A 63 -17.45 24.91 30.44
C GLU A 63 -17.88 23.55 29.87
N ASP A 64 -18.02 23.41 28.55
CA ASP A 64 -18.38 22.15 27.87
C ASP A 64 -17.20 21.16 27.72
N PHE A 65 -15.99 21.53 28.17
CA PHE A 65 -14.75 20.76 27.93
C PHE A 65 -14.18 20.04 29.17
N ALA A 66 -14.86 20.12 30.32
CA ALA A 66 -14.45 19.39 31.52
C ALA A 66 -14.47 17.86 31.31
N ASP A 67 -15.44 17.36 30.56
CA ASP A 67 -15.52 15.93 30.18
C ASP A 67 -14.38 15.52 29.23
N LEU A 68 -13.93 16.44 28.36
CA LEU A 68 -12.83 16.18 27.44
C LEU A 68 -11.49 16.08 28.20
N ALA A 69 -11.27 16.92 29.21
CA ALA A 69 -10.08 16.84 30.06
C ALA A 69 -9.99 15.48 30.79
N GLY A 70 -11.11 14.97 31.32
CA GLY A 70 -11.15 13.65 31.94
C GLY A 70 -10.83 12.50 30.98
N THR A 71 -11.37 12.54 29.75
CA THR A 71 -11.02 11.54 28.72
C THR A 71 -9.56 11.63 28.26
N LEU A 72 -8.95 12.81 28.37
CA LEU A 72 -7.57 13.05 27.96
C LEU A 72 -6.58 12.49 28.99
N ASP A 73 -6.91 12.60 30.28
CA ASP A 73 -6.13 11.99 31.37
C ASP A 73 -6.21 10.45 31.29
N GLU A 74 -7.39 9.87 31.04
CA GLU A 74 -7.53 8.41 30.80
C GLU A 74 -6.73 7.93 29.59
N LEU A 75 -6.69 8.71 28.51
CA LEU A 75 -5.87 8.43 27.34
C LEU A 75 -4.37 8.47 27.68
N LEU A 76 -3.93 9.43 28.50
CA LEU A 76 -2.54 9.54 28.96
C LEU A 76 -2.13 8.34 29.83
N GLU A 77 -3.02 7.88 30.71
CA GLU A 77 -2.81 6.69 31.53
C GLU A 77 -2.80 5.42 30.68
N SER A 78 -3.68 5.30 29.68
CA SER A 78 -3.70 4.16 28.76
C SER A 78 -2.49 4.11 27.81
N ALA A 79 -1.95 5.27 27.43
CA ALA A 79 -0.74 5.40 26.63
C ALA A 79 0.54 5.15 27.45
N GLY A 80 0.47 5.29 28.79
CA GLY A 80 1.52 4.92 29.74
C GLY A 80 1.61 3.40 29.97
N GLY A 81 1.57 2.63 28.88
CA GLY A 81 1.38 1.19 28.79
C GLY A 81 1.90 0.36 29.96
N SER A 82 1.08 -0.62 30.36
CA SER A 82 1.47 -1.79 31.14
C SER A 82 2.89 -2.24 30.81
N GLU A 83 3.71 -2.52 31.82
CA GLU A 83 5.03 -3.12 31.69
C GLU A 83 4.93 -4.46 30.92
N ALA A 84 4.87 -4.38 29.59
CA ALA A 84 5.18 -5.48 28.73
C ALA A 84 6.65 -5.81 29.03
N LYS A 85 6.89 -6.99 29.59
CA LYS A 85 8.25 -7.51 29.72
C LYS A 85 8.90 -7.40 28.35
N GLU A 86 9.84 -6.46 28.20
CA GLU A 86 10.67 -6.35 27.02
C GLU A 86 11.20 -7.73 26.68
N GLY A 87 10.76 -8.27 25.54
CA GLY A 87 11.47 -9.36 24.91
C GLY A 87 12.92 -8.89 24.73
N LYS A 88 13.91 -9.75 25.00
CA LYS A 88 15.34 -9.41 24.91
C LYS A 88 15.84 -9.14 23.47
N THR A 89 14.91 -8.93 22.55
CA THR A 89 15.13 -8.69 21.13
C THR A 89 14.01 -7.78 20.66
N ASP A 90 14.37 -6.66 20.07
CA ASP A 90 13.47 -5.80 19.32
C ASP A 90 12.77 -6.63 18.21
N PRO A 91 11.43 -6.67 18.14
CA PRO A 91 10.70 -7.44 17.14
C PRO A 91 10.99 -6.99 15.69
N ASP A 92 11.51 -5.77 15.51
CA ASP A 92 11.94 -5.20 14.22
C ASP A 92 13.46 -5.31 14.00
N ALA A 93 14.20 -5.95 14.91
CA ALA A 93 15.62 -6.20 14.72
C ALA A 93 15.86 -7.25 13.63
N VAL A 94 15.93 -6.78 12.39
CA VAL A 94 16.40 -7.57 11.25
C VAL A 94 17.90 -7.80 11.42
N PRO A 95 18.39 -9.06 11.45
CA PRO A 95 19.82 -9.34 11.46
C PRO A 95 20.51 -8.68 10.28
N GLU A 96 21.75 -8.22 10.46
CA GLU A 96 22.52 -7.68 9.34
C GLU A 96 22.53 -8.69 8.18
N ALA A 97 22.17 -8.21 6.98
CA ALA A 97 22.15 -9.06 5.81
C ALA A 97 23.54 -9.69 5.60
N PRO A 98 23.63 -11.00 5.37
CA PRO A 98 24.91 -11.68 5.23
C PRO A 98 25.71 -11.05 4.07
N LYS A 99 27.00 -10.79 4.30
CA LYS A 99 27.90 -10.17 3.31
C LYS A 99 28.00 -10.93 1.97
N LYS A 100 27.60 -12.20 1.95
CA LYS A 100 27.51 -13.04 0.75
C LYS A 100 26.10 -13.60 0.67
N ALA A 101 25.41 -13.28 -0.42
CA ALA A 101 24.14 -13.90 -0.75
C ALA A 101 24.33 -15.42 -0.89
N VAL A 102 23.50 -16.19 -0.19
CA VAL A 102 23.46 -17.65 -0.33
C VAL A 102 22.83 -18.02 -1.68
N SER A 103 21.74 -17.35 -2.02
CA SER A 103 21.01 -17.53 -3.27
C SER A 103 21.80 -17.00 -4.47
N LYS A 104 21.83 -17.78 -5.54
CA LYS A 104 22.41 -17.43 -6.83
C LYS A 104 21.36 -17.50 -7.93
N MET A 105 21.59 -16.75 -9.01
CA MET A 105 20.75 -16.82 -10.20
C MET A 105 20.62 -18.26 -10.72
N GLY A 106 19.39 -18.70 -10.91
CA GLY A 106 19.01 -20.06 -11.31
C GLY A 106 18.73 -21.02 -10.16
N ASP A 107 19.05 -20.65 -8.91
CA ASP A 107 18.77 -21.51 -7.75
C ASP A 107 17.26 -21.64 -7.55
N LEU A 108 16.79 -22.90 -7.56
CA LEU A 108 15.41 -23.27 -7.30
C LEU A 108 15.34 -23.99 -5.96
N TRP A 109 14.62 -23.38 -5.03
CA TRP A 109 14.41 -23.89 -3.68
C TRP A 109 13.03 -24.53 -3.62
N ILE A 110 12.96 -25.75 -3.06
CA ILE A 110 11.72 -26.47 -2.84
C ILE A 110 11.42 -26.43 -1.34
N LEU A 111 10.29 -25.82 -0.98
CA LEU A 111 9.87 -25.51 0.39
C LEU A 111 8.53 -26.22 0.65
N GLY A 112 8.56 -27.56 0.70
CA GLY A 112 7.35 -28.37 0.71
C GLY A 112 6.61 -28.25 -0.63
N ASP A 113 5.36 -27.80 -0.58
CA ASP A 113 4.53 -27.56 -1.77
C ASP A 113 4.88 -26.24 -2.49
N HIS A 114 5.74 -25.40 -1.89
CA HIS A 114 6.13 -24.11 -2.43
C HIS A 114 7.46 -24.16 -3.18
N ARG A 115 7.61 -23.29 -4.18
CA ARG A 115 8.84 -23.12 -4.96
C ARG A 115 9.28 -21.67 -4.94
N LEU A 116 10.57 -21.45 -4.73
CA LEU A 116 11.20 -20.13 -4.80
C LEU A 116 12.37 -20.20 -5.78
N LEU A 117 12.32 -19.38 -6.84
CA LEU A 117 13.38 -19.27 -7.83
C LEU A 117 14.07 -17.90 -7.68
N CYS A 118 15.39 -17.90 -7.54
CA CYS A 118 16.19 -16.70 -7.77
C CYS A 118 16.44 -16.58 -9.28
N GLY A 119 15.64 -15.78 -9.98
CA GLY A 119 15.66 -15.69 -11.44
C GLY A 119 15.11 -14.36 -11.95
N ASP A 120 15.02 -14.25 -13.27
CA ASP A 120 14.50 -13.06 -13.95
C ASP A 120 13.06 -13.32 -14.43
N SER A 121 12.09 -12.59 -13.87
CA SER A 121 10.67 -12.72 -14.20
C SER A 121 10.33 -12.31 -15.64
N THR A 122 11.26 -11.67 -16.37
CA THR A 122 11.14 -11.36 -17.80
C THR A 122 11.67 -12.47 -18.71
N LYS A 123 12.35 -13.49 -18.15
CA LYS A 123 12.90 -14.62 -18.91
C LYS A 123 11.97 -15.82 -18.87
N LYS A 124 11.46 -16.21 -20.04
CA LYS A 124 10.61 -17.40 -20.19
C LYS A 124 11.21 -18.67 -19.57
N LYS A 125 12.52 -18.88 -19.71
CA LYS A 125 13.23 -20.06 -19.18
C LYS A 125 13.07 -20.17 -17.66
N ASP A 126 13.15 -19.04 -16.96
CA ASP A 126 13.10 -18.98 -15.50
C ASP A 126 11.65 -19.21 -15.03
N VAL A 127 10.68 -18.54 -15.66
CA VAL A 127 9.26 -18.74 -15.34
C VAL A 127 8.82 -20.18 -15.63
N VAL A 128 9.18 -20.78 -16.77
CA VAL A 128 8.89 -22.20 -17.08
C VAL A 128 9.45 -23.13 -15.99
N ARG A 129 10.68 -22.86 -15.53
CA ARG A 129 11.33 -23.66 -14.50
C ARG A 129 10.61 -23.54 -13.16
N LEU A 130 10.20 -22.33 -12.77
CA LEU A 130 9.45 -22.08 -11.53
C LEU A 130 8.05 -22.72 -11.58
N MET A 131 7.36 -22.60 -12.71
CA MET A 131 6.00 -23.08 -12.90
C MET A 131 5.93 -24.61 -13.07
N ALA A 132 6.99 -25.24 -13.56
CA ALA A 132 7.13 -26.70 -13.67
C ALA A 132 5.92 -27.39 -14.34
N GLY A 133 5.37 -26.76 -15.39
CA GLY A 133 4.21 -27.27 -16.14
C GLY A 133 2.85 -26.79 -15.64
N GLU A 134 2.79 -26.19 -14.44
CA GLU A 134 1.55 -25.66 -13.86
C GLU A 134 1.27 -24.21 -14.28
N LYS A 135 0.06 -23.74 -14.02
CA LYS A 135 -0.35 -22.32 -14.14
C LYS A 135 -0.83 -21.77 -12.81
N ALA A 136 -0.55 -20.49 -12.57
CA ALA A 136 -1.02 -19.80 -11.38
C ALA A 136 -2.50 -19.40 -11.56
N THR A 137 -3.31 -19.62 -10.54
CA THR A 137 -4.70 -19.14 -10.50
C THR A 137 -4.80 -17.66 -10.13
N MET A 138 -3.77 -17.12 -9.49
CA MET A 138 -3.66 -15.73 -9.10
C MET A 138 -2.20 -15.29 -9.13
N LEU A 139 -1.95 -14.06 -9.58
CA LEU A 139 -0.67 -13.38 -9.45
C LEU A 139 -0.82 -12.19 -8.51
N PHE A 140 0.07 -12.10 -7.52
CA PHE A 140 0.28 -10.89 -6.74
C PHE A 140 1.70 -10.38 -7.03
N THR A 141 1.83 -9.11 -7.41
CA THR A 141 3.10 -8.55 -7.88
C THR A 141 3.24 -7.07 -7.56
N ASP A 142 4.48 -6.65 -7.31
CA ASP A 142 4.90 -5.27 -7.13
C ASP A 142 6.07 -5.00 -8.09
N PRO A 143 5.79 -4.80 -9.41
CA PRO A 143 6.83 -4.57 -10.40
C PRO A 143 7.50 -3.20 -10.18
N PRO A 144 8.66 -2.92 -10.79
CA PRO A 144 9.29 -1.58 -10.70
C PRO A 144 8.34 -0.48 -11.17
N TRP A 145 8.28 0.65 -10.45
CA TRP A 145 7.36 1.76 -10.76
C TRP A 145 8.00 2.82 -11.65
N ASN A 146 9.30 2.72 -11.93
CA ASN A 146 10.04 3.64 -12.79
C ASN A 146 9.96 5.11 -12.30
N VAL A 147 9.95 5.30 -10.98
CA VAL A 147 9.82 6.62 -10.32
C VAL A 147 11.14 7.14 -9.75
N ALA A 148 12.25 6.48 -10.07
CA ALA A 148 13.61 6.81 -9.64
C ALA A 148 13.71 6.94 -8.11
N ILE A 149 13.23 5.94 -7.36
CA ILE A 149 13.32 5.94 -5.89
C ILE A 149 14.76 6.17 -5.45
N GLY A 150 14.96 7.12 -4.54
CA GLY A 150 16.28 7.47 -4.01
C GLY A 150 17.06 8.49 -4.84
N SER A 151 16.49 9.01 -5.94
CA SER A 151 17.08 10.11 -6.72
C SER A 151 16.76 11.51 -6.15
N ASP A 152 15.83 11.61 -5.20
CA ASP A 152 15.38 12.88 -4.65
C ASP A 152 16.42 13.51 -3.70
N ALA A 153 17.01 14.62 -4.14
CA ALA A 153 17.96 15.40 -3.37
C ALA A 153 17.32 16.29 -2.28
N ASN A 154 15.98 16.27 -2.14
CA ASN A 154 15.29 17.04 -1.12
C ASN A 154 15.64 16.54 0.30
N PRO A 155 16.31 17.37 1.12
CA PRO A 155 16.75 16.97 2.46
C PRO A 155 15.58 16.70 3.43
N ARG A 156 14.35 17.12 3.08
CA ARG A 156 13.14 16.81 3.88
C ARG A 156 12.59 15.42 3.62
N HIS A 157 13.01 14.75 2.54
CA HIS A 157 12.57 13.41 2.21
C HIS A 157 13.58 12.38 2.73
N ARG A 158 13.08 11.17 3.03
CA ARG A 158 13.93 10.07 3.50
C ARG A 158 14.93 9.71 2.42
N GLN A 159 16.20 10.00 2.70
CA GLN A 159 17.32 9.67 1.83
C GLN A 159 17.53 8.16 1.84
N ARG A 160 17.45 7.53 0.66
CA ARG A 160 17.61 6.09 0.48
C ARG A 160 18.54 5.84 -0.71
N PRO A 161 19.32 4.75 -0.71
CA PRO A 161 20.03 4.32 -1.91
C PRO A 161 19.06 4.15 -3.08
N GLY A 162 19.53 4.54 -4.28
CA GLY A 162 18.75 4.38 -5.50
C GLY A 162 18.37 2.91 -5.75
N LEU A 163 17.13 2.67 -6.15
CA LEU A 163 16.69 1.33 -6.57
C LEU A 163 17.21 1.05 -7.99
N GLN A 164 17.84 -0.11 -8.18
CA GLN A 164 18.31 -0.51 -9.50
C GLN A 164 17.13 -0.77 -10.45
N ASN A 165 17.27 -0.37 -11.72
CA ASN A 165 16.26 -0.52 -12.77
C ASN A 165 14.93 0.21 -12.51
N ASP A 166 14.95 1.25 -11.69
CA ASP A 166 13.77 2.06 -11.35
C ASP A 166 13.80 3.47 -11.99
N ASP A 167 14.73 3.71 -12.92
CA ASP A 167 14.86 4.95 -13.72
C ASP A 167 15.22 4.61 -15.18
N LEU A 168 14.38 3.77 -15.79
CA LEU A 168 14.49 3.36 -17.18
C LEU A 168 13.89 4.43 -18.10
N SER A 169 14.42 4.50 -19.33
CA SER A 169 13.81 5.30 -20.38
C SER A 169 12.40 4.79 -20.69
N SER A 170 11.52 5.66 -21.20
CA SER A 170 10.15 5.26 -21.58
C SER A 170 10.12 4.07 -22.55
N ALA A 171 11.09 3.96 -23.45
CA ALA A 171 11.17 2.87 -24.43
C ALA A 171 11.61 1.54 -23.77
N ASP A 172 12.57 1.59 -22.86
CA ASP A 172 13.05 0.41 -22.14
C ASP A 172 12.00 -0.09 -21.16
N TYR A 173 11.32 0.81 -20.47
CA TYR A 173 10.22 0.47 -19.56
C TYR A 173 9.02 -0.14 -20.32
N GLN A 174 8.66 0.39 -21.48
CA GLN A 174 7.65 -0.21 -22.35
C GLN A 174 8.04 -1.65 -22.76
N THR A 175 9.30 -1.85 -23.16
CA THR A 175 9.83 -3.17 -23.53
C THR A 175 9.77 -4.16 -22.36
N PHE A 176 10.08 -3.68 -21.16
CA PHE A 176 9.95 -4.46 -19.92
C PHE A 176 8.50 -4.89 -19.68
N LEU A 177 7.55 -3.95 -19.71
CA LEU A 177 6.13 -4.23 -19.47
C LEU A 177 5.56 -5.23 -20.48
N GLU A 178 5.89 -5.08 -21.77
CA GLU A 178 5.44 -6.00 -22.81
C GLU A 178 6.02 -7.42 -22.60
N SER A 179 7.32 -7.52 -22.32
CA SER A 179 7.98 -8.80 -22.07
C SER A 179 7.39 -9.50 -20.85
N TRP A 180 7.13 -8.74 -19.79
CA TRP A 180 6.55 -9.24 -18.55
C TRP A 180 5.09 -9.69 -18.73
N ILE A 181 4.22 -8.86 -19.33
CA ILE A 181 2.81 -9.21 -19.55
C ILE A 181 2.66 -10.43 -20.47
N MET A 182 3.50 -10.60 -21.48
CA MET A 182 3.48 -11.82 -22.30
C MET A 182 3.69 -13.09 -21.46
N LEU A 183 4.57 -13.03 -20.44
CA LEU A 183 4.81 -14.16 -19.55
C LEU A 183 3.67 -14.33 -18.55
N VAL A 184 3.18 -13.25 -17.95
CA VAL A 184 2.03 -13.28 -17.05
C VAL A 184 0.83 -13.92 -17.75
N SER A 185 0.47 -13.48 -18.95
CA SER A 185 -0.63 -14.05 -19.75
C SER A 185 -0.43 -15.53 -20.11
N ALA A 186 0.82 -15.99 -20.23
CA ALA A 186 1.09 -17.39 -20.56
C ALA A 186 0.95 -18.32 -19.35
N PHE A 187 1.31 -17.84 -18.15
CA PHE A 187 1.46 -18.66 -16.95
C PHE A 187 0.41 -18.39 -15.87
N VAL A 188 -0.38 -17.33 -15.99
CA VAL A 188 -1.45 -16.97 -15.05
C VAL A 188 -2.80 -17.15 -15.75
N GLY A 189 -3.65 -17.99 -15.19
CA GLY A 189 -4.98 -18.30 -15.72
C GLY A 189 -6.14 -17.57 -15.05
N GLY A 190 -5.87 -16.80 -14.00
CA GLY A 190 -6.89 -16.04 -13.26
C GLY A 190 -6.44 -14.61 -12.96
N ASP A 191 -6.75 -14.13 -11.76
CA ASP A 191 -6.66 -12.70 -11.43
C ASP A 191 -5.22 -12.22 -11.21
N VAL A 192 -4.96 -10.97 -11.60
CA VAL A 192 -3.68 -10.30 -11.40
C VAL A 192 -3.88 -9.09 -10.47
N TYR A 193 -3.24 -9.14 -9.31
CA TYR A 193 -3.15 -8.06 -8.36
C TYR A 193 -1.78 -7.39 -8.49
N CYS A 194 -1.77 -6.16 -8.97
CA CYS A 194 -0.54 -5.38 -9.19
C CYS A 194 -0.52 -4.19 -8.24
N VAL A 195 0.59 -4.03 -7.50
CA VAL A 195 0.86 -2.82 -6.72
C VAL A 195 1.70 -1.90 -7.59
N LEU A 196 1.22 -0.69 -7.86
CA LEU A 196 1.92 0.25 -8.74
C LEU A 196 1.62 1.71 -8.39
N GLY A 197 2.57 2.58 -8.74
CA GLY A 197 2.37 4.03 -8.70
C GLY A 197 1.33 4.47 -9.72
N ALA A 198 0.43 5.39 -9.34
CA ALA A 198 -0.66 5.87 -10.19
C ALA A 198 -0.19 6.46 -11.54
N SER A 199 1.05 6.96 -11.60
CA SER A 199 1.66 7.51 -12.81
C SER A 199 1.83 6.51 -13.95
N GLU A 200 2.08 5.23 -13.63
CA GLU A 200 2.37 4.20 -14.63
C GLU A 200 1.16 3.30 -14.96
N TRP A 201 0.04 3.48 -14.26
CA TRP A 201 -1.21 2.75 -14.52
C TRP A 201 -1.64 2.80 -16.00
N PRO A 202 -1.64 3.96 -16.70
CA PRO A 202 -2.10 4.01 -18.08
C PRO A 202 -1.24 3.18 -19.05
N ARG A 203 0.08 3.09 -18.79
CA ARG A 203 0.98 2.28 -19.64
C ARG A 203 0.74 0.80 -19.40
N LEU A 204 0.61 0.41 -18.13
CA LEU A 204 0.30 -0.95 -17.74
C LEU A 204 -1.03 -1.41 -18.35
N ASP A 205 -2.09 -0.62 -18.18
CA ASP A 205 -3.44 -0.87 -18.70
C ASP A 205 -3.45 -1.03 -20.23
N ALA A 206 -2.72 -0.18 -20.95
CA ALA A 206 -2.60 -0.27 -22.41
C ALA A 206 -1.96 -1.59 -22.86
N VAL A 207 -0.93 -2.08 -22.16
CA VAL A 207 -0.27 -3.35 -22.48
C VAL A 207 -1.17 -4.53 -22.11
N PHE A 208 -1.82 -4.52 -20.94
CA PHE A 208 -2.78 -5.55 -20.56
C PHE A 208 -3.94 -5.64 -21.56
N SER A 209 -4.54 -4.50 -21.91
CA SER A 209 -5.64 -4.45 -22.88
C SER A 209 -5.26 -5.03 -24.25
N ARG A 210 -4.00 -4.84 -24.68
CA ARG A 210 -3.51 -5.35 -25.96
C ARG A 210 -3.24 -6.86 -25.95
N PHE A 211 -2.63 -7.38 -24.88
CA PHE A 211 -2.14 -8.76 -24.85
C PHE A 211 -3.08 -9.75 -24.14
N TRP A 212 -3.81 -9.30 -23.13
CA TRP A 212 -4.71 -10.17 -22.35
C TRP A 212 -5.94 -10.57 -23.16
N VAL A 213 -6.56 -9.60 -23.84
CA VAL A 213 -7.75 -9.82 -24.71
C VAL A 213 -7.43 -10.72 -25.91
N SER A 214 -6.20 -10.68 -26.42
CA SER A 214 -5.80 -11.48 -27.58
C SER A 214 -5.48 -12.94 -27.26
N LEU A 215 -5.14 -13.29 -26.01
CA LEU A 215 -4.73 -14.64 -25.61
C LEU A 215 -5.84 -15.42 -24.91
N VAL A 216 -6.64 -14.74 -24.09
CA VAL A 216 -7.79 -15.30 -23.41
C VAL A 216 -8.98 -14.97 -24.28
N GLY A 217 -9.29 -15.83 -25.27
CA GLY A 217 -10.44 -15.65 -26.16
C GLY A 217 -11.74 -15.51 -25.36
N TYR A 218 -12.06 -14.29 -24.98
CA TYR A 218 -13.30 -13.94 -24.32
C TYR A 218 -14.32 -13.67 -25.42
N GLY A 219 -15.26 -14.61 -25.59
CA GLY A 219 -16.54 -14.29 -26.19
C GLY A 219 -17.18 -13.18 -25.36
N ASP A 220 -17.43 -12.05 -26.01
CA ASP A 220 -18.37 -10.99 -25.66
C ASP A 220 -18.73 -10.90 -24.16
N LEU A 221 -17.75 -10.53 -23.33
CA LEU A 221 -18.07 -9.78 -22.12
C LEU A 221 -17.95 -8.32 -22.50
N GLY A 222 -19.12 -7.71 -22.65
CA GLY A 222 -19.31 -6.35 -23.10
C GLY A 222 -18.37 -5.36 -22.41
N GLN A 223 -18.06 -4.34 -23.19
CA GLN A 223 -17.49 -3.06 -22.78
C GLN A 223 -17.70 -2.81 -21.29
N GLY A 224 -16.59 -2.56 -20.58
CA GLY A 224 -16.57 -2.21 -19.16
C GLY A 224 -17.76 -1.32 -18.83
N HIS A 225 -18.69 -1.88 -18.07
CA HIS A 225 -19.90 -1.19 -17.66
C HIS A 225 -19.49 -0.14 -16.63
N LEU A 226 -19.14 1.05 -17.12
CA LEU A 226 -19.40 2.29 -16.42
C LEU A 226 -20.88 2.23 -16.02
N ARG A 227 -21.16 2.02 -14.73
CA ARG A 227 -22.50 2.35 -14.22
C ARG A 227 -22.55 3.88 -14.13
N PRO A 228 -23.38 4.56 -14.93
CA PRO A 228 -23.72 5.94 -14.64
C PRO A 228 -24.54 5.92 -13.35
N GLY A 229 -24.19 6.75 -12.38
CA GLY A 229 -25.08 6.99 -11.24
C GLY A 229 -26.43 7.49 -11.74
N PRO A 230 -27.56 7.06 -11.15
CA PRO A 230 -28.86 7.60 -11.52
C PRO A 230 -28.92 9.08 -11.10
N GLY A 231 -29.44 9.91 -12.01
CA GLY A 231 -29.67 11.33 -11.81
C GLY A 231 -30.98 11.65 -11.09
#